data_AF-A0AB36ZF88-F1
#
_entry.id   AF-A0AB36ZF88-F1
#
_cell.length_a   1.000
_cell.length_b   1.000
_cell.length_c   1.000
_cell.angle_alpha   90.00
_cell.angle_beta   90.00
_cell.angle_gamma   90.00
#
_symmetry.space_group_name_H-M   'P 1'
#
loop_
_entity.id
_entity.type
_entity.pdbx_description
1 polymer ?
#
loop_
_entity_poly.entity_id
_entity_poly.type
_entity_poly.pdbx_seq_one_letter_code
_entity_poly.pdbx_strand_id
1 'polypeptide(L)'
;MPLQNHPGDVEFPVRPRLRYARAADAHRRGQGAGRRALLVTAFAAPVGLVGFAWGLALGGGESVVAFTAFASALAFGLLAATVGFQQWDARAPRREQLAYLGAAGSPTPSLRQQQLLALDAVSDFSFAGWNSSLAFQPSWAELPEELRRRYADGAKGAPWQQLPLHPLVEHRVALDRDFRIASADDVELLVADVLTRGPLSTRFAEVSASADAERMRSRVAALTGGSEFHLLELAQAVDGRPPLLLLAGDAERTIGAIRYAYVAGYLPAARAWELLAAVGDRVFERYSGWDAYWADAALAIAFRTDSLGAVQHHHRLRAELAASGWPAASVPYPG
;
A
#
# COMPACT_ATOMS: atom_id res chain seq x y z
N MET A 1 -1.18 -15.04 4.64
CA MET A 1 -0.79 -13.71 4.13
C MET A 1 0.37 -13.17 4.94
N PRO A 2 1.48 -12.74 4.31
CA PRO A 2 2.52 -11.99 5.00
C PRO A 2 1.95 -10.65 5.52
N LEU A 3 2.54 -10.13 6.58
CA LEU A 3 2.28 -8.75 7.00
C LEU A 3 2.72 -7.80 5.89
N GLN A 4 1.91 -6.77 5.64
CA GLN A 4 2.27 -5.71 4.71
C GLN A 4 2.90 -4.54 5.49
N ASN A 5 3.32 -3.50 4.78
CA ASN A 5 3.58 -2.20 5.38
C ASN A 5 2.29 -1.60 5.98
N HIS A 6 2.45 -0.57 6.81
CA HIS A 6 1.33 0.26 7.21
C HIS A 6 0.98 1.20 6.05
N PRO A 7 -0.31 1.37 5.66
CA PRO A 7 -0.66 2.31 4.61
C PRO A 7 -0.10 3.71 4.89
N GLY A 8 0.57 4.31 3.90
CA GLY A 8 1.27 5.59 4.05
C GLY A 8 2.71 5.49 4.59
N ASP A 9 3.21 4.27 4.86
CA ASP A 9 4.59 4.02 5.27
C ASP A 9 5.29 3.05 4.33
N VAL A 10 6.48 3.43 3.84
CA VAL A 10 7.32 2.56 2.97
C VAL A 10 8.02 1.44 3.76
N GLU A 11 8.01 1.47 5.09
CA GLU A 11 8.67 0.45 5.90
C GLU A 11 7.90 -0.88 5.86
N PHE A 12 8.57 -1.93 5.40
CA PHE A 12 8.02 -3.27 5.29
C PHE A 12 8.82 -4.30 6.12
N PRO A 13 8.15 -5.23 6.84
CA PRO A 13 6.73 -5.20 7.16
C PRO A 13 6.43 -4.14 8.22
N VAL A 14 5.15 -3.94 8.55
CA VAL A 14 4.71 -3.02 9.60
C VAL A 14 5.49 -3.21 10.90
N ARG A 15 6.04 -2.11 11.44
CA ARG A 15 6.84 -2.12 12.68
C ARG A 15 6.20 -1.31 13.80
N PRO A 16 6.51 -1.62 15.07
CA PRO A 16 6.05 -0.82 16.18
C PRO A 16 6.69 0.57 16.13
N ARG A 17 5.88 1.63 16.26
CA ARG A 17 6.37 3.01 16.29
C ARG A 17 5.66 3.81 17.38
N LEU A 18 6.41 4.71 18.02
CA LEU A 18 5.87 5.60 19.05
C LEU A 18 4.79 6.55 18.52
N ARG A 19 4.81 6.89 17.23
CA ARG A 19 3.76 7.73 16.64
C ARG A 19 2.36 7.11 16.73
N TYR A 20 2.24 5.78 16.62
CA TYR A 20 0.94 5.10 16.73
C TYR A 20 0.44 5.14 18.17
N ALA A 21 1.34 5.00 19.15
CA ALA A 21 0.99 5.20 20.56
C ALA A 21 0.52 6.65 20.82
N ARG A 22 1.20 7.65 20.24
CA ARG A 22 0.78 9.06 20.33
C ARG A 22 -0.58 9.30 19.68
N ALA A 23 -0.85 8.71 18.53
CA ALA A 23 -2.14 8.79 17.84
C ALA A 23 -3.27 8.17 18.69
N ALA A 24 -3.04 6.98 19.27
CA ALA A 24 -3.98 6.33 20.17
C ALA A 24 -4.24 7.15 21.45
N ASP A 25 -3.22 7.81 21.99
CA ASP A 25 -3.38 8.74 23.12
C ASP A 25 -4.18 9.98 22.75
N ALA A 26 -3.90 10.60 21.60
CA ALA A 26 -4.65 11.76 21.12
C ALA A 26 -6.14 11.42 20.93
N HIS A 27 -6.43 10.28 20.31
CA HIS A 27 -7.80 9.79 20.12
C HIS A 27 -8.53 9.59 21.45
N ARG A 28 -7.88 8.96 22.43
CA ARG A 28 -8.45 8.76 23.77
C ARG A 28 -8.70 10.05 24.54
N ARG A 29 -7.83 11.06 24.40
CA ARG A 29 -8.08 12.38 25.04
C ARG A 29 -9.36 13.02 24.51
N GLY A 30 -9.67 12.83 23.22
CA GLY A 30 -10.92 13.29 22.61
C GLY A 30 -12.18 12.56 23.09
N GLN A 31 -12.04 11.32 23.57
CA GLN A 31 -13.16 10.47 24.06
C GLN A 31 -13.27 10.40 25.60
N GLY A 32 -12.37 11.07 26.32
CA GLY A 32 -12.26 11.03 27.78
C GLY A 32 -11.12 10.12 28.27
N ALA A 33 -10.15 10.70 28.97
CA ALA A 33 -8.92 10.03 29.41
C ALA A 33 -9.11 9.02 30.57
N GLY A 34 -10.32 8.90 31.13
CA GLY A 34 -10.59 8.19 32.37
C GLY A 34 -10.25 6.69 32.33
N ARG A 35 -10.54 6.00 31.22
CA ARG A 35 -10.38 4.54 31.15
C ARG A 35 -8.92 4.09 31.23
N ARG A 36 -7.98 4.81 30.59
CA ARG A 36 -6.54 4.47 30.65
C ARG A 36 -5.95 4.78 32.01
N ALA A 37 -6.31 5.92 32.59
CA ALA A 37 -5.89 6.27 33.95
C ALA A 37 -6.35 5.21 34.95
N LEU A 38 -7.60 4.75 34.85
CA LEU A 38 -8.12 3.67 35.69
C LEU A 38 -7.34 2.36 35.54
N LEU A 39 -7.04 1.94 34.30
CA LEU A 39 -6.26 0.71 34.06
C LEU A 39 -4.82 0.82 34.57
N VAL A 40 -4.17 1.98 34.38
CA VAL A 40 -2.81 2.24 34.88
C VAL A 40 -2.80 2.22 36.41
N THR A 41 -3.75 2.89 37.05
CA THR A 41 -3.89 2.89 38.52
C THR A 41 -4.21 1.50 39.05
N ALA A 42 -5.11 0.75 38.40
CA ALA A 42 -5.46 -0.61 38.78
C ALA A 42 -4.26 -1.56 38.73
N PHE A 43 -3.34 -1.36 37.78
CA PHE A 43 -2.08 -2.10 37.74
C PHE A 43 -1.09 -1.66 38.83
N ALA A 44 -0.95 -0.35 39.05
CA ALA A 44 0.07 0.18 39.95
C ALA A 44 -0.29 0.08 41.43
N ALA A 45 -1.57 0.13 41.81
CA ALA A 45 -2.01 0.12 43.21
C ALA A 45 -1.59 -1.16 43.97
N PRO A 46 -1.74 -2.38 43.42
CA PRO A 46 -1.21 -3.59 44.06
C PRO A 46 0.31 -3.55 44.28
N VAL A 47 1.07 -3.00 43.31
CA VAL A 47 2.53 -2.85 43.43
C VAL A 47 2.88 -1.92 44.59
N GLY A 48 2.16 -0.80 44.73
CA GLY A 48 2.27 0.09 45.88
C GLY A 48 2.00 -0.62 47.20
N LEU A 49 0.89 -1.37 47.29
CA LEU A 49 0.50 -2.11 48.52
C LEU A 49 1.54 -3.17 48.92
N VAL A 50 2.15 -3.86 47.95
CA VAL A 50 3.26 -4.78 48.21
C VAL A 50 4.48 -4.02 48.74
N GLY A 51 4.81 -2.87 48.15
CA GLY A 51 5.88 -2.00 48.66
C GLY A 51 5.63 -1.53 50.09
N PHE A 52 4.39 -1.19 50.44
CA PHE A 52 4.00 -0.81 51.80
C PHE A 52 4.22 -1.96 52.80
N ALA A 53 3.72 -3.15 52.48
CA ALA A 53 3.87 -4.33 53.34
C ALA A 53 5.36 -4.70 53.53
N TRP A 54 6.15 -4.62 52.46
CA TRP A 54 7.59 -4.83 52.51
C TRP A 54 8.31 -3.78 53.37
N GLY A 55 7.92 -2.50 53.24
CA GLY A 55 8.47 -1.42 54.06
C GLY A 55 8.15 -1.56 55.54
N LEU A 56 6.95 -2.04 55.89
CA LEU A 56 6.59 -2.37 57.29
C LEU A 56 7.47 -3.49 57.85
N ALA A 57 7.74 -4.53 57.06
CA ALA A 57 8.58 -5.66 57.47
C ALA A 57 10.04 -5.25 57.67
N LEU A 58 10.60 -4.42 56.77
CA LEU A 58 11.99 -3.95 56.87
C LEU A 58 12.20 -2.88 57.94
N GLY A 59 11.25 -1.96 58.08
CA GLY A 59 11.34 -0.84 59.02
C GLY A 59 10.89 -1.17 60.44
N GLY A 60 10.65 -2.44 60.77
CA GLY A 60 10.18 -2.85 62.10
C GLY A 60 8.86 -2.20 62.52
N GLY A 61 7.99 -1.87 61.55
CA GLY A 61 6.73 -1.14 61.79
C GLY A 61 6.81 0.39 61.69
N GLU A 62 7.97 0.97 61.37
CA GLU A 62 8.09 2.41 61.15
C GLU A 62 7.26 2.89 59.95
N SER A 63 6.35 3.82 60.19
CA SER A 63 5.43 4.32 59.17
C SER A 63 6.15 5.08 58.05
N VAL A 64 7.23 5.80 58.35
CA VAL A 64 7.99 6.57 57.34
C VAL A 64 8.60 5.64 56.29
N VAL A 65 9.20 4.52 56.73
CA VAL A 65 9.80 3.51 55.84
C VAL A 65 8.70 2.82 55.00
N ALA A 66 7.56 2.51 55.60
CA ALA A 66 6.42 1.92 54.89
C ALA A 66 5.84 2.85 53.81
N PHE A 67 5.63 4.13 54.11
CA PHE A 67 5.08 5.10 53.16
C PHE A 67 6.06 5.47 52.05
N THR A 68 7.37 5.56 52.34
CA THR A 68 8.40 5.79 51.30
C THR A 68 8.54 4.58 50.37
N ALA A 69 8.50 3.36 50.90
CA ALA A 69 8.47 2.14 50.10
C ALA A 69 7.20 2.04 49.25
N PHE A 70 6.03 2.38 49.79
CA PHE A 70 4.76 2.48 49.05
C PHE A 70 4.87 3.45 47.89
N ALA A 71 5.29 4.70 48.13
CA ALA A 71 5.36 5.73 47.11
C ALA A 71 6.34 5.35 45.98
N SER A 72 7.49 4.77 46.34
CA SER A 72 8.50 4.32 45.38
C SER A 72 7.98 3.16 44.53
N ALA A 73 7.36 2.15 45.16
CA ALA A 73 6.79 1.01 44.46
C ALA A 73 5.61 1.41 43.57
N LEU A 74 4.75 2.33 44.05
CA LEU A 74 3.64 2.87 43.27
C LEU A 74 4.16 3.65 42.05
N ALA A 75 5.16 4.52 42.22
CA ALA A 75 5.77 5.27 41.13
C ALA A 75 6.38 4.33 40.07
N PHE A 76 7.09 3.29 40.51
CA PHE A 76 7.63 2.27 39.61
C PHE A 76 6.51 1.50 38.88
N GLY A 77 5.44 1.11 39.59
CA GLY A 77 4.28 0.45 39.01
C GLY A 77 3.58 1.31 37.95
N LEU A 78 3.42 2.62 38.22
CA LEU A 78 2.85 3.57 37.26
C LEU A 78 3.73 3.72 36.01
N LEU A 79 5.05 3.81 36.19
CA LEU A 79 5.99 3.88 35.07
C LEU A 79 5.94 2.61 34.23
N ALA A 80 6.03 1.45 34.87
CA ALA A 80 5.97 0.15 34.19
C ALA A 80 4.65 -0.04 33.43
N ALA A 81 3.51 0.29 34.03
CA ALA A 81 2.21 0.28 33.37
C ALA A 81 2.18 1.22 32.16
N THR A 82 2.66 2.45 32.32
CA THR A 82 2.66 3.45 31.25
C THR A 82 3.48 2.99 30.06
N VAL A 83 4.71 2.51 30.30
CA VAL A 83 5.58 1.96 29.27
C VAL A 83 4.94 0.73 28.63
N GLY A 84 4.38 -0.19 29.42
CA GLY A 84 3.70 -1.38 28.93
C GLY A 84 2.55 -1.07 27.99
N PHE A 85 1.65 -0.17 28.38
CA PHE A 85 0.54 0.27 27.52
C PHE A 85 1.02 1.05 26.30
N GLN A 86 2.06 1.88 26.41
CA GLN A 86 2.63 2.59 25.26
C GLN A 86 3.23 1.61 24.25
N GLN A 87 3.93 0.58 24.73
CA GLN A 87 4.48 -0.51 23.93
C GLN A 87 3.38 -1.37 23.29
N TRP A 88 2.26 -1.55 23.98
CA TRP A 88 1.07 -2.16 23.43
C TRP A 88 0.49 -1.31 22.29
N ASP A 89 0.26 -0.02 22.50
CA ASP A 89 -0.33 0.85 21.48
C ASP A 89 0.60 1.03 20.27
N ALA A 90 1.92 1.11 20.50
CA ALA A 90 2.91 1.17 19.42
C ALA A 90 2.85 -0.06 18.49
N ARG A 91 2.40 -1.21 19.00
CA ARG A 91 2.20 -2.46 18.27
C ARG A 91 0.78 -2.63 17.69
N ALA A 92 -0.11 -1.66 17.90
CA ALA A 92 -1.50 -1.74 17.44
C ALA A 92 -1.64 -2.02 15.93
N PRO A 93 -0.91 -1.34 15.02
CA PRO A 93 -1.12 -1.56 13.60
C PRO A 93 -0.81 -3.00 13.16
N ARG A 94 0.23 -3.63 13.75
CA ARG A 94 0.52 -5.05 13.50
C ARG A 94 -0.62 -5.95 13.96
N ARG A 95 -1.18 -5.73 15.16
CA ARG A 95 -2.30 -6.54 15.67
C ARG A 95 -3.56 -6.36 14.83
N GLU A 96 -3.86 -5.13 14.46
CA GLU A 96 -5.02 -4.80 13.64
C GLU A 96 -4.90 -5.37 12.24
N GLN A 97 -3.72 -5.31 11.62
CA GLN A 97 -3.49 -5.95 10.33
C GLN A 97 -3.61 -7.48 10.42
N LEU A 98 -3.10 -8.13 11.47
CA LEU A 98 -3.32 -9.57 11.67
C LEU A 98 -4.80 -9.92 11.82
N ALA A 99 -5.55 -9.12 12.58
CA ALA A 99 -6.99 -9.31 12.74
C ALA A 99 -7.74 -9.08 11.41
N TYR A 100 -7.35 -8.06 10.64
CA TYR A 100 -7.87 -7.81 9.30
C TYR A 100 -7.62 -8.99 8.36
N LEU A 101 -6.37 -9.46 8.26
CA LEU A 101 -5.99 -10.59 7.41
C LEU A 101 -6.72 -11.88 7.82
N GLY A 102 -6.91 -12.09 9.13
CA GLY A 102 -7.70 -13.21 9.65
C GLY A 102 -9.19 -13.12 9.27
N ALA A 103 -9.75 -11.92 9.21
CA ALA A 103 -11.14 -11.71 8.81
C ALA A 103 -11.33 -11.77 7.28
N ALA A 104 -10.41 -11.18 6.51
CA ALA A 104 -10.48 -11.11 5.05
C ALA A 104 -10.34 -12.48 4.39
N GLY A 105 -9.55 -13.38 4.98
CA GLY A 105 -9.36 -14.72 4.44
C GLY A 105 -8.65 -14.76 3.08
N SER A 106 -8.06 -13.65 2.62
CA SER A 106 -7.33 -13.58 1.35
C SER A 106 -6.11 -14.50 1.38
N PRO A 107 -5.91 -15.37 0.37
CA PRO A 107 -4.76 -16.27 0.30
C PRO A 107 -3.47 -15.49 0.00
N THR A 108 -2.33 -15.98 0.51
CA THR A 108 -1.02 -15.42 0.11
C THR A 108 -0.86 -15.52 -1.41
N PRO A 109 -0.45 -14.44 -2.12
CA PRO A 109 -0.26 -14.51 -3.56
C PRO A 109 0.76 -15.59 -3.94
N SER A 110 0.51 -16.28 -5.05
CA SER A 110 1.50 -17.13 -5.68
C SER A 110 2.65 -16.29 -6.26
N LEU A 111 3.78 -16.94 -6.62
CA LEU A 111 4.87 -16.24 -7.31
C LEU A 111 4.37 -15.51 -8.56
N ARG A 112 3.52 -16.18 -9.36
CA ARG A 112 2.96 -15.59 -10.57
C ARG A 112 2.14 -14.34 -10.26
N GLN A 113 1.30 -14.40 -9.23
CA GLN A 113 0.52 -13.24 -8.80
C GLN A 113 1.43 -12.12 -8.29
N GLN A 114 2.49 -12.43 -7.57
CA GLN A 114 3.47 -11.44 -7.13
C GLN A 114 4.21 -10.77 -8.29
N GLN A 115 4.50 -11.51 -9.37
CA GLN A 115 5.07 -10.97 -10.60
C GLN A 115 4.08 -10.01 -11.30
N LEU A 116 2.79 -10.37 -11.34
CA LEU A 116 1.75 -9.49 -11.89
C LEU A 116 1.61 -8.20 -11.08
N LEU A 117 1.59 -8.29 -9.75
CA LEU A 117 1.55 -7.12 -8.87
C LEU A 117 2.80 -6.24 -9.02
N ALA A 118 3.96 -6.83 -9.33
CA ALA A 118 5.20 -6.09 -9.47
C ALA A 118 5.22 -5.14 -10.67
N LEU A 119 4.38 -5.36 -11.69
CA LEU A 119 4.24 -4.46 -12.84
C LEU A 119 3.74 -3.06 -12.43
N ASP A 120 3.02 -2.91 -11.32
CA ASP A 120 2.52 -1.61 -10.81
C ASP A 120 3.18 -1.21 -9.48
N ALA A 121 4.29 -1.86 -9.10
CA ALA A 121 4.87 -1.69 -7.78
C ALA A 121 5.46 -0.30 -7.52
N VAL A 122 5.91 0.41 -8.56
CA VAL A 122 6.41 1.80 -8.40
C VAL A 122 5.25 2.74 -8.06
N SER A 123 4.07 2.54 -8.65
CA SER A 123 2.85 3.26 -8.34
C SER A 123 2.43 2.99 -6.89
N ASP A 124 2.33 1.72 -6.48
CA ASP A 124 2.05 1.34 -5.09
C ASP A 124 3.01 1.98 -4.10
N PHE A 125 4.31 1.99 -4.43
CA PHE A 125 5.34 2.58 -3.59
C PHE A 125 5.17 4.09 -3.43
N SER A 126 4.71 4.79 -4.48
CA SER A 126 4.53 6.25 -4.49
C SER A 126 3.57 6.77 -3.42
N PHE A 127 2.55 5.98 -3.07
CA PHE A 127 1.58 6.30 -2.01
C PHE A 127 1.71 5.36 -0.80
N ALA A 128 2.77 4.54 -0.77
CA ALA A 128 3.02 3.53 0.25
C ALA A 128 1.82 2.59 0.50
N GLY A 129 1.24 2.08 -0.59
CA GLY A 129 0.22 1.04 -0.60
C GLY A 129 0.77 -0.35 -0.29
N TRP A 130 -0.08 -1.37 -0.47
CA TRP A 130 0.26 -2.78 -0.40
C TRP A 130 0.52 -3.32 -1.80
N ASN A 131 1.59 -4.07 -1.98
CA ASN A 131 1.97 -4.65 -3.28
C ASN A 131 2.09 -6.19 -3.23
N SER A 132 1.69 -6.80 -2.11
CA SER A 132 1.75 -8.24 -1.90
C SER A 132 0.37 -8.82 -1.57
N SER A 133 -0.66 -8.16 -2.12
CA SER A 133 -2.07 -8.53 -2.08
C SER A 133 -2.78 -7.86 -3.26
N LEU A 134 -3.92 -8.43 -3.66
CA LEU A 134 -4.72 -7.87 -4.75
C LEU A 134 -5.21 -6.46 -4.39
N ALA A 135 -5.72 -6.28 -3.17
CA ALA A 135 -6.00 -4.96 -2.62
C ALA A 135 -4.70 -4.21 -2.33
N PHE A 136 -4.57 -2.98 -2.84
CA PHE A 136 -3.42 -2.11 -2.58
C PHE A 136 -3.49 -1.37 -1.24
N GLN A 137 -4.53 -1.63 -0.46
CA GLN A 137 -4.75 -1.13 0.90
C GLN A 137 -5.85 -1.96 1.57
N PRO A 138 -6.00 -1.91 2.90
CA PRO A 138 -7.15 -2.54 3.56
C PRO A 138 -8.47 -2.07 2.94
N SER A 139 -9.31 -3.02 2.54
CA SER A 139 -10.60 -2.75 1.92
C SER A 139 -11.73 -3.54 2.57
N TRP A 140 -12.92 -2.94 2.59
CA TRP A 140 -14.18 -3.61 2.90
C TRP A 140 -14.55 -4.68 1.87
N ALA A 141 -14.07 -4.59 0.62
CA ALA A 141 -14.35 -5.58 -0.41
C ALA A 141 -13.80 -6.97 -0.07
N GLU A 142 -12.72 -7.05 0.72
CA GLU A 142 -12.15 -8.32 1.17
C GLU A 142 -12.86 -8.88 2.42
N LEU A 143 -13.73 -8.11 3.08
CA LEU A 143 -14.30 -8.50 4.37
C LEU A 143 -15.61 -9.31 4.23
N PRO A 144 -15.90 -10.21 5.18
CA PRO A 144 -17.15 -10.95 5.23
C PRO A 144 -18.37 -10.04 5.24
N GLU A 145 -19.46 -10.51 4.62
CA GLU A 145 -20.72 -9.76 4.50
C GLU A 145 -21.28 -9.33 5.87
N GLU A 146 -21.08 -10.13 6.92
CA GLU A 146 -21.51 -9.79 8.28
C GLU A 146 -20.83 -8.52 8.80
N LEU A 147 -19.51 -8.40 8.65
CA LEU A 147 -18.77 -7.20 9.05
C LEU A 147 -19.16 -6.00 8.18
N ARG A 148 -19.25 -6.22 6.86
CA ARG A 148 -19.67 -5.20 5.90
C ARG A 148 -21.05 -4.62 6.25
N ARG A 149 -22.05 -5.45 6.54
CA ARG A 149 -23.38 -5.01 6.98
C ARG A 149 -23.34 -4.28 8.31
N ARG A 150 -22.60 -4.79 9.30
CA ARG A 150 -22.47 -4.17 10.63
C ARG A 150 -21.95 -2.74 10.55
N TYR A 151 -20.95 -2.50 9.71
CA TYR A 151 -20.30 -1.20 9.54
C TYR A 151 -20.79 -0.39 8.33
N ALA A 152 -21.82 -0.90 7.63
CA ALA A 152 -22.37 -0.32 6.42
C ALA A 152 -21.30 0.05 5.39
N ASP A 153 -20.45 -0.93 5.03
CA ASP A 153 -19.33 -0.77 4.08
C ASP A 153 -18.41 0.42 4.42
N GLY A 154 -18.20 0.66 5.72
CA GLY A 154 -17.34 1.72 6.26
C GLY A 154 -18.04 3.01 6.64
N ALA A 155 -19.32 3.20 6.29
CA ALA A 155 -20.06 4.42 6.63
C ALA A 155 -20.23 4.62 8.15
N LYS A 156 -20.14 3.55 8.95
CA LYS A 156 -20.18 3.60 10.43
C LYS A 156 -18.79 3.50 11.07
N GLY A 157 -17.72 3.73 10.30
CA GLY A 157 -16.33 3.57 10.74
C GLY A 157 -15.83 2.13 10.59
N ALA A 158 -14.73 1.81 11.28
CA ALA A 158 -14.06 0.50 11.19
C ALA A 158 -13.81 -0.11 12.59
N PRO A 159 -13.70 -1.45 12.69
CA PRO A 159 -13.35 -2.12 13.93
C PRO A 159 -11.89 -1.90 14.35
N TRP A 160 -11.04 -1.45 13.44
CA TRP A 160 -9.61 -1.19 13.63
C TRP A 160 -9.34 0.31 13.60
N GLN A 161 -8.66 0.84 14.61
CA GLN A 161 -8.50 2.30 14.77
C GLN A 161 -7.27 2.84 14.07
N GLN A 162 -6.19 2.06 14.03
CA GLN A 162 -4.92 2.44 13.41
C GLN A 162 -4.81 1.92 11.97
N LEU A 163 -5.65 0.97 11.56
CA LEU A 163 -5.72 0.50 10.17
C LEU A 163 -6.75 1.32 9.37
N PRO A 164 -6.33 2.16 8.41
CA PRO A 164 -7.26 2.96 7.63
C PRO A 164 -8.05 2.06 6.67
N LEU A 165 -9.37 1.99 6.88
CA LEU A 165 -10.33 1.39 5.95
C LEU A 165 -11.27 2.49 5.45
N HIS A 166 -11.09 2.89 4.20
CA HIS A 166 -11.97 3.85 3.55
C HIS A 166 -13.32 3.21 3.19
N PRO A 167 -14.44 3.94 3.30
CA PRO A 167 -15.74 3.47 2.84
C PRO A 167 -15.72 3.04 1.36
N LEU A 168 -16.44 1.98 1.00
CA LEU A 168 -16.49 1.51 -0.40
C LEU A 168 -16.98 2.60 -1.37
N VAL A 169 -17.89 3.46 -0.92
CA VAL A 169 -18.39 4.57 -1.74
C VAL A 169 -17.28 5.55 -2.14
N GLU A 170 -16.30 5.81 -1.28
CA GLU A 170 -15.17 6.69 -1.62
C GLU A 170 -14.32 6.08 -2.73
N HIS A 171 -14.10 4.77 -2.70
CA HIS A 171 -13.40 4.07 -3.77
C HIS A 171 -14.17 4.15 -5.09
N ARG A 172 -15.49 3.94 -5.07
CA ARG A 172 -16.32 4.02 -6.28
C ARG A 172 -16.32 5.42 -6.89
N VAL A 173 -16.44 6.47 -6.07
CA VAL A 173 -16.37 7.86 -6.55
C VAL A 173 -15.01 8.17 -7.16
N ALA A 174 -13.92 7.75 -6.53
CA ALA A 174 -12.57 7.95 -7.07
C ALA A 174 -12.37 7.20 -8.40
N LEU A 175 -12.90 5.98 -8.50
CA LEU A 175 -12.80 5.17 -9.71
C LEU A 175 -13.56 5.81 -10.90
N ASP A 176 -14.77 6.31 -10.67
CA ASP A 176 -15.51 7.07 -11.69
C ASP A 176 -14.78 8.36 -12.08
N ARG A 177 -14.26 9.11 -11.10
CA ARG A 177 -13.52 10.36 -11.36
C ARG A 177 -12.26 10.13 -12.20
N ASP A 178 -11.45 9.13 -11.84
CA ASP A 178 -10.09 8.96 -12.36
C ASP A 178 -10.01 8.04 -13.57
N PHE A 179 -10.97 7.13 -13.71
CA PHE A 179 -11.01 6.10 -14.77
C PHE A 179 -12.33 6.02 -15.53
N ARG A 180 -13.39 6.72 -15.11
CA ARG A 180 -14.74 6.61 -15.69
C ARG A 180 -15.33 5.19 -15.60
N ILE A 181 -14.99 4.48 -14.53
CA ILE A 181 -15.51 3.13 -14.26
C ILE A 181 -16.54 3.22 -13.13
N ALA A 182 -17.78 2.83 -13.44
CA ALA A 182 -18.88 2.78 -12.49
C ALA A 182 -19.41 1.35 -12.26
N SER A 183 -18.90 0.37 -13.01
CA SER A 183 -19.34 -1.02 -13.02
C SER A 183 -18.20 -2.01 -13.35
N ALA A 184 -18.49 -3.30 -13.23
CA ALA A 184 -17.59 -4.37 -13.68
C ALA A 184 -17.39 -4.35 -15.20
N ASP A 185 -18.46 -4.05 -15.97
CA ASP A 185 -18.39 -4.04 -17.43
C ASP A 185 -17.45 -2.93 -17.94
N ASP A 186 -17.44 -1.77 -17.28
CA ASP A 186 -16.57 -0.65 -17.66
C ASP A 186 -15.08 -1.01 -17.50
N VAL A 187 -14.70 -1.75 -16.45
CA VAL A 187 -13.30 -2.20 -16.27
C VAL A 187 -12.93 -3.29 -17.26
N GLU A 188 -13.85 -4.21 -17.57
CA GLU A 188 -13.61 -5.23 -18.60
C GLU A 188 -13.45 -4.61 -19.99
N LEU A 189 -14.25 -3.59 -20.31
CA LEU A 189 -14.12 -2.82 -21.54
C LEU A 189 -12.77 -2.08 -21.59
N LEU A 190 -12.37 -1.43 -20.50
CA LEU A 190 -11.07 -0.77 -20.42
C LEU A 190 -9.91 -1.76 -20.66
N VAL A 191 -9.98 -2.95 -20.07
CA VAL A 191 -8.97 -4.00 -20.29
C VAL A 191 -8.97 -4.47 -21.74
N ALA A 192 -10.13 -4.70 -22.34
CA ALA A 192 -10.23 -5.09 -23.74
C ALA A 192 -9.66 -4.02 -24.69
N ASP A 193 -9.92 -2.74 -24.42
CA ASP A 193 -9.37 -1.63 -25.19
C ASP A 193 -7.84 -1.52 -25.06
N VAL A 194 -7.30 -1.78 -23.87
CA VAL A 194 -5.85 -1.80 -23.65
C VAL A 194 -5.20 -2.99 -24.37
N LEU A 195 -5.81 -4.17 -24.30
CA LEU A 195 -5.32 -5.37 -24.96
C LEU A 195 -5.35 -5.27 -26.49
N THR A 196 -6.29 -4.50 -27.06
CA THR A 196 -6.40 -4.31 -28.52
C THR A 196 -5.57 -3.14 -29.03
N ARG A 197 -5.65 -1.98 -28.37
CA ARG A 197 -5.09 -0.71 -28.85
C ARG A 197 -4.03 -0.13 -27.94
N GLY A 198 -4.28 -0.12 -26.62
CA GLY A 198 -3.44 0.58 -25.64
C GLY A 198 -3.53 2.10 -25.86
N PRO A 199 -4.35 2.85 -25.11
CA PRO A 199 -4.61 4.27 -25.39
C PRO A 199 -3.34 5.14 -25.46
N LEU A 200 -2.34 4.86 -24.61
CA LEU A 200 -1.08 5.59 -24.63
C LEU A 200 -0.22 5.18 -25.83
N SER A 201 -0.13 3.88 -26.11
CA SER A 201 0.57 3.33 -27.27
C SER A 201 -0.02 3.82 -28.59
N THR A 202 -1.35 3.94 -28.69
CA THR A 202 -2.05 4.46 -29.86
C THR A 202 -1.68 5.92 -30.08
N ARG A 203 -1.77 6.76 -29.04
CA ARG A 203 -1.38 8.16 -29.12
C ARG A 203 0.10 8.33 -29.49
N PHE A 204 0.98 7.48 -28.98
CA PHE A 204 2.39 7.49 -29.32
C PHE A 204 2.63 7.14 -30.80
N ALA A 205 1.93 6.13 -31.32
CA ALA A 205 2.00 5.77 -32.73
C ALA A 205 1.50 6.92 -33.64
N GLU A 206 0.39 7.57 -33.28
CA GLU A 206 -0.15 8.72 -34.01
C GLU A 206 0.83 9.90 -34.06
N VAL A 207 1.41 10.27 -32.92
CA VAL A 207 2.39 11.36 -32.86
C VAL A 207 3.69 10.98 -33.59
N SER A 208 4.09 9.72 -33.53
CA SER A 208 5.29 9.23 -34.24
C SER A 208 5.12 9.25 -35.76
N ALA A 209 3.89 9.18 -36.26
CA ALA A 209 3.56 9.29 -37.68
C ALA A 209 3.23 10.72 -38.14
N SER A 210 3.28 11.71 -37.24
CA SER A 210 2.92 13.10 -37.54
C SER A 210 4.13 13.99 -37.83
N ALA A 211 3.88 15.23 -38.23
CA ALA A 211 4.93 16.24 -38.42
C ALA A 211 5.64 16.62 -37.09
N ASP A 212 5.04 16.32 -35.94
CA ASP A 212 5.62 16.62 -34.62
C ASP A 212 6.54 15.49 -34.10
N ALA A 213 6.72 14.40 -34.87
CA ALA A 213 7.41 13.21 -34.41
C ALA A 213 8.86 13.47 -33.97
N GLU A 214 9.62 14.26 -34.73
CA GLU A 214 11.00 14.63 -34.37
C GLU A 214 11.06 15.43 -33.07
N ARG A 215 10.18 16.43 -32.92
CA ARG A 215 10.11 17.24 -31.71
C ARG A 215 9.75 16.38 -30.50
N MET A 216 8.77 15.50 -30.64
CA MET A 216 8.36 14.57 -29.59
C MET A 216 9.51 13.66 -29.18
N ARG A 217 10.20 13.03 -30.14
CA ARG A 217 11.32 12.13 -29.84
C ARG A 217 12.46 12.85 -29.14
N SER A 218 12.87 14.00 -29.67
CA SER A 218 13.94 14.80 -29.08
C SER A 218 13.60 15.23 -27.65
N ARG A 219 12.33 15.62 -27.42
CA ARG A 219 11.86 15.98 -26.09
C ARG A 219 11.87 14.79 -25.13
N VAL A 220 11.30 13.65 -25.51
CA VAL A 220 11.24 12.46 -24.65
C VAL A 220 12.65 11.91 -24.37
N ALA A 221 13.53 11.89 -25.37
CA ALA A 221 14.94 11.52 -25.21
C ALA A 221 15.65 12.44 -24.21
N ALA A 222 15.47 13.76 -24.33
CA ALA A 222 16.05 14.72 -23.39
C ALA A 222 15.51 14.57 -21.96
N LEU A 223 14.22 14.27 -21.80
CA LEU A 223 13.59 14.07 -20.49
C LEU A 223 14.06 12.80 -19.78
N THR A 224 14.36 11.74 -20.54
CA THR A 224 14.72 10.42 -20.01
C THR A 224 16.22 10.12 -20.03
N GLY A 225 17.01 10.96 -20.71
CA GLY A 225 18.43 10.68 -21.00
C GLY A 225 18.62 9.55 -22.00
N GLY A 226 17.56 9.16 -22.71
CA GLY A 226 17.56 8.09 -23.70
C GLY A 226 17.97 8.55 -25.10
N SER A 227 17.91 7.61 -26.05
CA SER A 227 18.21 7.84 -27.46
C SER A 227 16.93 8.08 -28.27
N GLU A 228 16.95 9.06 -29.18
CA GLU A 228 15.88 9.24 -30.17
C GLU A 228 15.72 8.02 -31.10
N PHE A 229 16.82 7.29 -31.36
CA PHE A 229 16.80 6.07 -32.16
C PHE A 229 16.01 4.95 -31.46
N HIS A 230 16.17 4.82 -30.15
CA HIS A 230 15.39 3.86 -29.38
C HIS A 230 13.88 4.14 -29.47
N LEU A 231 13.48 5.42 -29.42
CA LEU A 231 12.08 5.83 -29.61
C LEU A 231 11.54 5.51 -31.01
N LEU A 232 12.38 5.58 -32.04
CA LEU A 232 12.02 5.13 -33.40
C LEU A 232 11.78 3.63 -33.43
N GLU A 233 12.65 2.84 -32.81
CA GLU A 233 12.49 1.37 -32.76
C GLU A 233 11.20 0.95 -32.06
N LEU A 234 10.78 1.64 -30.99
CA LEU A 234 9.52 1.35 -30.29
C LEU A 234 8.30 1.45 -31.19
N ALA A 235 8.33 2.36 -32.18
CA ALA A 235 7.25 2.57 -33.13
C ALA A 235 7.31 1.61 -34.35
N GLN A 236 8.36 0.81 -34.48
CA GLN A 236 8.57 -0.08 -35.62
C GLN A 236 8.35 -1.54 -35.28
N ALA A 237 7.88 -2.29 -36.28
CA ALA A 237 7.89 -3.75 -36.20
C ALA A 237 9.32 -4.24 -36.41
N VAL A 238 9.82 -5.08 -35.50
CA VAL A 238 11.18 -5.63 -35.53
C VAL A 238 11.09 -7.15 -35.47
N ASP A 239 11.78 -7.85 -36.37
CA ASP A 239 11.82 -9.32 -36.42
C ASP A 239 10.44 -10.01 -36.45
N GLY A 240 9.50 -9.45 -37.22
CA GLY A 240 8.13 -9.99 -37.35
C GLY A 240 7.24 -9.79 -36.12
N ARG A 241 7.76 -9.15 -35.06
CA ARG A 241 6.98 -8.75 -33.90
C ARG A 241 6.33 -7.37 -34.14
N PRO A 242 5.08 -7.16 -33.68
CA PRO A 242 4.46 -5.84 -33.76
C PRO A 242 5.26 -4.78 -32.98
N PRO A 243 5.07 -3.48 -33.25
CA PRO A 243 5.70 -2.42 -32.48
C PRO A 243 5.46 -2.57 -30.97
N LEU A 244 6.48 -2.26 -30.15
CA LEU A 244 6.37 -2.31 -28.69
C LEU A 244 5.58 -1.12 -28.12
N LEU A 245 5.70 0.04 -28.77
CA LEU A 245 5.05 1.30 -28.41
C LEU A 245 5.37 1.68 -26.95
N LEU A 246 4.35 2.04 -26.15
CA LEU A 246 4.49 2.42 -24.74
C LEU A 246 3.70 1.44 -23.85
N LEU A 247 3.87 0.15 -24.13
CA LEU A 247 3.10 -0.93 -23.50
C LEU A 247 3.23 -0.94 -21.97
N ALA A 248 4.39 -0.56 -21.41
CA ALA A 248 4.55 -0.56 -19.96
C ALA A 248 3.62 0.47 -19.29
N GLY A 249 3.48 1.65 -19.89
CA GLY A 249 2.59 2.70 -19.40
C GLY A 249 1.10 2.35 -19.52
N ASP A 250 0.71 1.66 -20.60
CA ASP A 250 -0.65 1.13 -20.73
C ASP A 250 -0.93 0.04 -19.69
N ALA A 251 0.03 -0.86 -19.46
CA ALA A 251 -0.10 -1.94 -18.48
C ALA A 251 -0.18 -1.42 -17.03
N GLU A 252 0.72 -0.52 -16.61
CA GLU A 252 0.76 0.04 -15.26
C GLU A 252 -0.60 0.67 -14.89
N ARG A 253 -1.11 1.56 -15.76
CA ARG A 253 -2.39 2.23 -15.53
C ARG A 253 -3.56 1.25 -15.47
N THR A 254 -3.53 0.20 -16.30
CA THR A 254 -4.61 -0.81 -16.38
C THR A 254 -4.61 -1.72 -15.16
N ILE A 255 -3.44 -2.15 -14.71
CA ILE A 255 -3.28 -2.95 -13.48
C ILE A 255 -3.78 -2.16 -12.28
N GLY A 256 -3.40 -0.88 -12.16
CA GLY A 256 -3.92 0.01 -11.14
C GLY A 256 -5.46 0.10 -11.19
N ALA A 257 -6.06 0.27 -12.37
CA ALA A 257 -7.51 0.32 -12.55
C ALA A 257 -8.21 -0.98 -12.13
N ILE A 258 -7.68 -2.15 -12.53
CA ILE A 258 -8.23 -3.47 -12.15
C ILE A 258 -8.23 -3.63 -10.62
N ARG A 259 -7.10 -3.32 -9.97
CA ARG A 259 -6.96 -3.45 -8.51
C ARG A 259 -7.85 -2.47 -7.78
N TYR A 260 -8.03 -1.27 -8.31
CA TYR A 260 -8.96 -0.28 -7.76
C TYR A 260 -10.42 -0.73 -7.91
N ALA A 261 -10.81 -1.28 -9.05
CA ALA A 261 -12.15 -1.87 -9.23
C ALA A 261 -12.41 -3.04 -8.26
N TYR A 262 -11.39 -3.87 -7.97
CA TYR A 262 -11.47 -4.88 -6.93
C TYR A 262 -11.70 -4.27 -5.53
N VAL A 263 -10.87 -3.28 -5.14
CA VAL A 263 -10.99 -2.58 -3.85
C VAL A 263 -12.34 -1.85 -3.70
N ALA A 264 -12.93 -1.38 -4.80
CA ALA A 264 -14.26 -0.76 -4.86
C ALA A 264 -15.44 -1.77 -4.80
N GLY A 265 -15.13 -3.07 -4.86
CA GLY A 265 -16.10 -4.16 -4.82
C GLY A 265 -16.87 -4.35 -6.13
N TYR A 266 -16.32 -3.91 -7.27
CA TYR A 266 -16.89 -4.18 -8.59
C TYR A 266 -16.44 -5.53 -9.17
N LEU A 267 -15.24 -6.00 -8.81
CA LEU A 267 -14.72 -7.28 -9.27
C LEU A 267 -14.60 -8.28 -8.13
N PRO A 268 -14.97 -9.57 -8.34
CA PRO A 268 -14.52 -10.64 -7.48
C PRO A 268 -13.01 -10.90 -7.70
N ALA A 269 -12.34 -11.46 -6.69
CA ALA A 269 -10.89 -11.67 -6.73
C ALA A 269 -10.44 -12.54 -7.92
N ALA A 270 -11.20 -13.60 -8.24
CA ALA A 270 -10.90 -14.49 -9.36
C ALA A 270 -10.85 -13.72 -10.69
N ARG A 271 -11.86 -12.90 -10.96
CA ARG A 271 -11.95 -12.10 -12.19
C ARG A 271 -10.86 -11.04 -12.27
N ALA A 272 -10.56 -10.37 -11.16
CA ALA A 272 -9.46 -9.40 -11.11
C ALA A 272 -8.12 -10.07 -11.44
N TRP A 273 -7.85 -11.28 -10.92
CA TRP A 273 -6.64 -12.02 -11.27
C TRP A 273 -6.58 -12.46 -12.73
N GLU A 274 -7.70 -12.88 -13.33
CA GLU A 274 -7.77 -13.19 -14.76
C GLU A 274 -7.43 -11.97 -15.63
N LEU A 275 -8.02 -10.80 -15.30
CA LEU A 275 -7.75 -9.56 -16.04
C LEU A 275 -6.29 -9.11 -15.88
N LEU A 276 -5.74 -9.21 -14.66
CA LEU A 276 -4.32 -8.93 -14.40
C LEU A 276 -3.43 -9.87 -15.20
N ALA A 277 -3.75 -11.17 -15.23
CA ALA A 277 -2.99 -12.16 -16.00
C ALA A 277 -3.00 -11.83 -17.48
N ALA A 278 -4.15 -11.49 -18.08
CA ALA A 278 -4.22 -11.14 -19.50
C ALA A 278 -3.32 -9.94 -19.86
N VAL A 279 -3.29 -8.89 -19.02
CA VAL A 279 -2.42 -7.72 -19.22
C VAL A 279 -0.94 -8.11 -19.01
N GLY A 280 -0.66 -8.84 -17.93
CA GLY A 280 0.70 -9.24 -17.59
C GLY A 280 1.32 -10.21 -18.58
N ASP A 281 0.57 -11.19 -19.07
CA ASP A 281 1.01 -12.15 -20.10
C ASP A 281 1.53 -11.39 -21.34
N ARG A 282 0.78 -10.37 -21.80
CA ARG A 282 1.21 -9.50 -22.89
C ARG A 282 2.47 -8.71 -22.54
N VAL A 283 2.67 -8.29 -21.30
CA VAL A 283 3.94 -7.63 -20.91
C VAL A 283 5.09 -8.62 -20.94
N PHE A 284 4.93 -9.79 -20.31
CA PHE A 284 6.01 -10.76 -20.14
C PHE A 284 6.45 -11.43 -21.45
N GLU A 285 5.57 -11.51 -22.45
CA GLU A 285 5.95 -11.94 -23.80
C GLU A 285 6.83 -10.91 -24.53
N ARG A 286 6.73 -9.63 -24.15
CA ARG A 286 7.24 -8.50 -24.95
C ARG A 286 8.54 -7.93 -24.41
N TYR A 287 8.75 -7.96 -23.10
CA TYR A 287 9.96 -7.49 -22.46
C TYR A 287 10.84 -8.66 -22.00
N SER A 288 12.16 -8.47 -22.04
CA SER A 288 13.14 -9.47 -21.64
C SER A 288 13.44 -9.47 -20.13
N GLY A 289 12.93 -8.49 -19.39
CA GLY A 289 13.26 -8.31 -17.98
C GLY A 289 12.67 -7.04 -17.37
N TRP A 290 12.83 -6.92 -16.04
CA TRP A 290 12.38 -5.74 -15.28
C TRP A 290 13.02 -4.45 -15.78
N ASP A 291 14.30 -4.46 -16.13
CA ASP A 291 15.00 -3.26 -16.57
C ASP A 291 14.42 -2.69 -17.87
N ALA A 292 14.11 -3.56 -18.84
CA ALA A 292 13.48 -3.16 -20.10
C ALA A 292 12.06 -2.62 -19.85
N TYR A 293 11.28 -3.29 -19.01
CA TYR A 293 9.93 -2.87 -18.64
C TYR A 293 9.92 -1.48 -17.98
N TRP A 294 10.77 -1.26 -16.98
CA TRP A 294 10.82 0.01 -16.24
C TRP A 294 11.48 1.15 -17.02
N ALA A 295 12.35 0.83 -17.99
CA ALA A 295 12.83 1.84 -18.93
C ALA A 295 11.67 2.36 -19.80
N ASP A 296 10.83 1.48 -20.34
CA ASP A 296 9.65 1.88 -21.11
C ASP A 296 8.63 2.63 -20.23
N ALA A 297 8.43 2.23 -18.97
CA ALA A 297 7.56 2.97 -18.05
C ALA A 297 8.01 4.43 -17.86
N ALA A 298 9.32 4.68 -17.79
CA ALA A 298 9.85 6.04 -17.72
C ALA A 298 9.61 6.83 -19.02
N LEU A 299 9.73 6.19 -20.20
CA LEU A 299 9.39 6.80 -21.49
C LEU A 299 7.90 7.15 -21.57
N ALA A 300 7.03 6.25 -21.10
CA ALA A 300 5.60 6.47 -21.03
C ALA A 300 5.22 7.66 -20.14
N ILE A 301 5.88 7.81 -18.99
CA ILE A 301 5.70 8.97 -18.11
C ILE A 301 6.17 10.26 -18.80
N ALA A 302 7.35 10.24 -19.43
CA ALA A 302 7.87 11.39 -20.16
C ALA A 302 6.91 11.83 -21.27
N PHE A 303 6.43 10.88 -22.08
CA PHE A 303 5.48 11.15 -23.17
C PHE A 303 4.14 11.68 -22.67
N ARG A 304 3.58 11.10 -21.60
CA ARG A 304 2.26 11.51 -21.07
C ARG A 304 2.28 12.88 -20.39
N THR A 305 3.36 13.19 -19.68
CA THR A 305 3.42 14.34 -18.76
C THR A 305 4.27 15.50 -19.25
N ASP A 306 5.16 15.27 -20.22
CA ASP A 306 6.15 16.24 -20.72
C ASP A 306 6.96 16.91 -19.59
N SER A 307 7.25 16.16 -18.52
CA SER A 307 7.79 16.70 -17.28
C SER A 307 9.05 15.96 -16.82
N LEU A 308 10.17 16.69 -16.77
CA LEU A 308 11.42 16.18 -16.21
C LEU A 308 11.26 15.81 -14.73
N GLY A 309 10.50 16.60 -13.98
CA GLY A 309 10.23 16.34 -12.57
C GLY A 309 9.47 15.03 -12.36
N ALA A 310 8.54 14.68 -13.24
CA ALA A 310 7.80 13.42 -13.17
C ALA A 310 8.72 12.21 -13.44
N VAL A 311 9.58 12.31 -14.47
CA VAL A 311 10.56 11.25 -14.81
C VAL A 311 11.58 11.07 -13.67
N GLN A 312 12.15 12.15 -13.15
CA GLN A 312 13.08 12.09 -12.02
C GLN A 312 12.42 11.54 -10.75
N HIS A 313 11.16 11.88 -10.50
CA HIS A 313 10.41 11.32 -9.39
C HIS A 313 10.20 9.81 -9.54
N HIS A 314 9.82 9.34 -10.73
CA HIS A 314 9.70 7.91 -11.03
C HIS A 314 11.02 7.15 -10.82
N HIS A 315 12.14 7.66 -11.35
CA HIS A 315 13.45 7.02 -11.15
C HIS A 315 13.84 6.92 -9.67
N ARG A 316 13.59 7.98 -8.89
CA ARG A 316 13.83 7.96 -7.44
C ARG A 316 12.96 6.93 -6.74
N LEU A 317 11.65 6.89 -7.02
CA LEU A 317 10.74 5.90 -6.43
C LEU A 317 11.16 4.47 -6.78
N ARG A 318 11.57 4.23 -8.03
CA ARG A 318 12.09 2.93 -8.46
C ARG A 318 13.35 2.54 -7.71
N ALA A 319 14.29 3.47 -7.53
CA ALA A 319 15.52 3.23 -6.78
C ALA A 319 15.24 2.96 -5.29
N GLU A 320 14.32 3.72 -4.69
CA GLU A 320 13.88 3.52 -3.31
C GLU A 320 13.15 2.18 -3.13
N LEU A 321 12.28 1.80 -4.08
CA LEU A 321 11.62 0.48 -4.12
C LEU A 321 12.67 -0.64 -4.19
N ALA A 322 13.64 -0.54 -5.09
CA ALA A 322 14.70 -1.54 -5.25
C ALA A 322 15.57 -1.70 -3.99
N ALA A 323 15.76 -0.62 -3.23
CA ALA A 323 16.48 -0.64 -1.95
C ALA A 323 15.60 -1.04 -0.75
N SER A 324 14.30 -1.23 -0.96
CA SER A 324 13.34 -1.55 0.10
C SER A 324 13.24 -3.04 0.40
N GLY A 325 12.57 -3.38 1.51
CA GLY A 325 12.22 -4.76 1.84
C GLY A 325 10.91 -5.26 1.20
N TRP A 326 10.35 -4.53 0.22
CA TRP A 326 9.06 -4.87 -0.37
C TRP A 326 9.16 -6.14 -1.24
N PRO A 327 8.18 -7.06 -1.21
CA PRO A 327 8.25 -8.29 -1.99
C PRO A 327 8.41 -8.06 -3.51
N ALA A 328 7.71 -7.08 -4.09
CA ALA A 328 7.88 -6.76 -5.50
C ALA A 328 9.29 -6.24 -5.88
N ALA A 329 10.09 -5.74 -4.93
CA ALA A 329 11.45 -5.28 -5.22
C ALA A 329 12.42 -6.44 -5.54
N SER A 330 12.07 -7.67 -5.12
CA SER A 330 12.93 -8.84 -5.23
C SER A 330 12.34 -9.98 -6.04
N VAL A 331 11.14 -9.79 -6.62
CA VAL A 331 10.49 -10.84 -7.39
C VAL A 331 11.24 -11.05 -8.72
N PRO A 332 11.54 -12.31 -9.11
CA PRO A 332 12.19 -12.57 -10.39
C PRO A 332 11.25 -12.24 -11.54
N TYR A 333 11.81 -11.76 -12.65
CA TYR A 333 11.07 -11.66 -13.90
C TYR A 333 10.65 -13.07 -14.36
N PRO A 334 9.45 -13.27 -14.93
CA PRO A 334 9.07 -14.56 -15.49
C PRO A 334 10.08 -15.01 -16.55
N GLY A 335 10.53 -16.26 -16.43
CA GLY A 335 11.38 -16.92 -17.42
C GLY A 335 10.58 -17.78 -18.38
#